data_AF-A0A3D0VJN0-F1
#
_entry.id   AF-A0A3D0VJN0-F1
#
_cell.length_a   1.000
_cell.length_b   1.000
_cell.length_c   1.000
_cell.angle_alpha   90.00
_cell.angle_beta   90.00
_cell.angle_gamma   90.00
#
_symmetry.space_group_name_H-M   'P 1'
#
loop_
_entity.id
_entity.type
_entity.pdbx_description
1 polymer ?
#
loop_
_entity_poly.entity_id
_entity_poly.type
_entity_poly.pdbx_seq_one_letter_code
_entity_poly.pdbx_strand_id
1 'polypeptide(L)'
;AALEYIITEVNVSRSTLRIHGVNLSLGCDWDPSHYAAGQSPLCQLIDELVASGVLVVISAGNNGQGAATAGAKQSVGVLASITEPGHADACITVGSTHRDAPHVFGISWTSSKGPTLDGRAKPDVVAPGEWICSAATGLFRTAAGMDGTSADATLTYAEHSGTSMAAPHVSGVLAGFLSSRPEYIGRPAEVKSLLTNTATDLGRDRFAQGAGLVDAMRMLSNS
;
A
#
# COMPACT_ATOMS: atom_id res chain seq x y z
N ALA A 1 -0.13 11.14 -16.73
CA ALA A 1 0.10 12.53 -16.29
C ALA A 1 1.03 12.64 -15.08
N ALA A 2 0.59 12.36 -13.83
CA ALA A 2 1.43 12.62 -12.65
C ALA A 2 2.65 11.69 -12.52
N LEU A 3 2.49 10.38 -12.76
CA LEU A 3 3.61 9.43 -12.69
C LEU A 3 4.61 9.65 -13.83
N GLU A 4 4.11 9.87 -15.05
CA GLU A 4 4.93 10.25 -16.21
C GLU A 4 5.75 11.50 -15.94
N TYR A 5 5.15 12.54 -15.33
CA TYR A 5 5.86 13.77 -14.96
C TYR A 5 7.08 13.51 -14.06
N ILE A 6 7.00 12.53 -13.15
CA ILE A 6 8.15 12.16 -12.31
C ILE A 6 9.29 11.62 -13.17
N ILE A 7 8.97 10.78 -14.15
CA ILE A 7 9.95 10.17 -15.07
C ILE A 7 10.53 11.23 -16.01
N THR A 8 9.66 12.04 -16.64
CA THR A 8 10.04 12.90 -17.78
C THR A 8 10.55 14.28 -17.37
N GLU A 9 10.15 14.80 -16.20
CA GLU A 9 10.47 16.18 -15.79
C GLU A 9 11.25 16.28 -14.47
N VAL A 10 10.99 15.38 -13.50
CA VAL A 10 11.61 15.49 -12.16
C VAL A 10 12.90 14.71 -12.04
N ASN A 11 12.87 13.42 -12.38
CA ASN A 11 13.97 12.46 -12.29
C ASN A 11 14.65 12.22 -13.66
N VAL A 12 14.73 13.26 -14.49
CA VAL A 12 15.31 13.18 -15.86
C VAL A 12 16.76 12.68 -15.85
N SER A 13 17.53 13.10 -14.83
CA SER A 13 18.91 12.65 -14.68
C SER A 13 18.95 11.30 -13.96
N ARG A 14 19.36 10.26 -14.68
CA ARG A 14 19.58 8.92 -14.09
C ARG A 14 20.66 8.90 -13.00
N SER A 15 21.51 9.93 -12.93
CA SER A 15 22.55 10.04 -11.90
C SER A 15 22.07 10.69 -10.60
N THR A 16 20.89 11.32 -10.58
CA THR A 16 20.38 11.98 -9.37
C THR A 16 18.86 11.93 -9.35
N LEU A 17 18.32 11.00 -8.57
CA LEU A 17 16.89 10.95 -8.27
C LEU A 17 16.58 12.06 -7.25
N ARG A 18 15.53 12.85 -7.52
CA ARG A 18 14.98 13.84 -6.58
C ARG A 18 13.84 13.25 -5.76
N ILE A 19 13.00 12.46 -6.43
CA ILE A 19 11.93 11.70 -5.78
C ILE A 19 12.38 10.24 -5.72
N HIS A 20 12.57 9.72 -4.50
CA HIS A 20 12.99 8.34 -4.28
C HIS A 20 11.82 7.37 -4.12
N GLY A 21 10.64 7.87 -3.76
CA GLY A 21 9.47 7.04 -3.52
C GLY A 21 8.14 7.78 -3.74
N VAL A 22 7.12 7.01 -4.11
CA VAL A 22 5.75 7.46 -4.39
C VAL A 22 4.78 6.56 -3.63
N ASN A 23 3.82 7.17 -2.92
CA ASN A 23 2.72 6.48 -2.24
C ASN A 23 1.41 6.69 -3.01
N LEU A 24 0.73 5.60 -3.33
CA LEU A 24 -0.59 5.57 -3.94
C LEU A 24 -1.57 4.85 -3.00
N SER A 25 -2.17 5.61 -2.09
CA SER A 25 -3.26 5.15 -1.19
C SER A 25 -4.62 5.08 -1.89
N LEU A 26 -4.62 4.72 -3.17
CA LEU A 26 -5.78 4.69 -4.05
C LEU A 26 -5.70 3.48 -4.97
N GLY A 27 -6.86 3.05 -5.44
CA GLY A 27 -7.01 2.04 -6.46
C GLY A 27 -8.32 2.24 -7.20
N CYS A 28 -8.45 1.56 -8.32
CA CYS A 28 -9.67 1.52 -9.11
C CYS A 28 -10.04 0.07 -9.42
N ASP A 29 -11.31 -0.10 -9.77
CA ASP A 29 -11.76 -1.34 -10.39
C ASP A 29 -11.12 -1.45 -11.78
N TRP A 30 -10.79 -2.68 -12.15
CA TRP A 30 -10.22 -3.02 -13.44
C TRP A 30 -11.00 -4.18 -14.04
N ASP A 31 -11.16 -4.15 -15.36
CA ASP A 31 -11.87 -5.17 -16.12
C ASP A 31 -10.86 -6.16 -16.74
N PRO A 32 -10.85 -7.43 -16.29
CA PRO A 32 -9.96 -8.46 -16.83
C PRO A 32 -10.18 -8.78 -18.30
N SER A 33 -11.31 -8.36 -18.89
CA SER A 33 -11.58 -8.56 -20.32
C SER A 33 -10.77 -7.63 -21.22
N HIS A 34 -10.32 -6.47 -20.69
CA HIS A 34 -9.55 -5.49 -21.46
C HIS A 34 -8.05 -5.74 -21.42
N TYR A 35 -7.51 -6.02 -20.23
CA TYR A 35 -6.10 -6.29 -20.00
C TYR A 35 -5.98 -7.45 -19.02
N ALA A 36 -4.91 -8.24 -19.10
CA ALA A 36 -4.58 -9.22 -18.07
C ALA A 36 -4.02 -8.53 -16.80
N ALA A 37 -4.03 -9.23 -15.66
CA ALA A 37 -3.55 -8.66 -14.40
C ALA A 37 -2.10 -8.17 -14.53
N GLY A 38 -1.86 -6.90 -14.20
CA GLY A 38 -0.56 -6.25 -14.31
C GLY A 38 -0.20 -5.74 -15.71
N GLN A 39 -1.07 -5.95 -16.71
CA GLN A 39 -0.81 -5.56 -18.10
C GLN A 39 -1.57 -4.31 -18.56
N SER A 40 -2.30 -3.65 -17.66
CA SER A 40 -2.93 -2.37 -17.99
C SER A 40 -1.87 -1.27 -18.19
N PRO A 41 -2.17 -0.22 -18.97
CA PRO A 41 -1.25 0.89 -19.18
C PRO A 41 -0.76 1.54 -17.87
N LEU A 42 -1.63 1.60 -16.86
CA LEU A 42 -1.27 2.13 -15.54
C LEU A 42 -0.27 1.22 -14.80
N CYS A 43 -0.46 -0.11 -14.84
CA CYS A 43 0.48 -1.05 -14.24
C CYS A 43 1.84 -1.01 -14.94
N GLN A 44 1.85 -0.98 -16.28
CA GLN A 44 3.07 -0.87 -17.06
C GLN A 44 3.85 0.41 -16.75
N LEU A 45 3.15 1.55 -16.63
CA LEU A 45 3.75 2.81 -16.22
C LEU A 45 4.33 2.77 -14.80
N ILE A 46 3.68 2.04 -13.88
CA ILE A 46 4.20 1.83 -12.53
C ILE A 46 5.47 0.97 -12.56
N ASP A 47 5.46 -0.11 -13.33
CA ASP A 47 6.63 -0.98 -13.46
C ASP A 47 7.80 -0.22 -14.13
N GLU A 48 7.53 0.66 -15.09
CA GLU A 48 8.52 1.58 -15.68
C GLU A 48 9.06 2.59 -14.66
N LEU A 49 8.18 3.20 -13.85
CA LEU A 49 8.59 4.11 -12.79
C LEU A 49 9.49 3.39 -11.76
N VAL A 50 9.16 2.15 -11.40
CA VAL A 50 10.01 1.34 -10.53
C VAL A 50 11.34 1.01 -11.21
N ALA A 51 11.32 0.64 -12.49
CA ALA A 51 12.55 0.39 -13.26
C ALA A 51 13.46 1.63 -13.37
N SER A 52 12.91 2.84 -13.28
CA SER A 52 13.68 4.09 -13.22
C SER A 52 14.41 4.33 -11.88
N GLY A 53 14.15 3.48 -10.86
CA GLY A 53 14.79 3.53 -9.55
C GLY A 53 13.90 4.08 -8.43
N VAL A 54 12.65 4.43 -8.72
CA VAL A 54 11.70 4.99 -7.74
C VAL A 54 10.93 3.88 -7.04
N LEU A 55 10.84 3.92 -5.71
CA LEU A 55 9.97 3.01 -4.97
C LEU A 55 8.51 3.41 -5.13
N VAL A 56 7.64 2.46 -5.51
CA VAL A 56 6.20 2.72 -5.61
C VAL A 56 5.47 1.84 -4.60
N VAL A 57 4.81 2.47 -3.62
CA VAL A 57 4.01 1.82 -2.59
C VAL A 57 2.53 2.05 -2.88
N ILE A 58 1.74 0.98 -2.90
CA ILE A 58 0.33 1.01 -3.33
C ILE A 58 -0.53 0.27 -2.32
N SER A 59 -1.69 0.81 -1.99
CA SER A 59 -2.68 0.10 -1.17
C SER A 59 -3.26 -1.10 -1.93
N ALA A 60 -3.45 -2.24 -1.25
CA ALA A 60 -3.99 -3.46 -1.87
C ALA A 60 -5.44 -3.32 -2.35
N GLY A 61 -6.21 -2.41 -1.75
CA GLY A 61 -7.66 -2.27 -1.96
C GLY A 61 -8.47 -2.72 -0.75
N ASN A 62 -9.76 -2.37 -0.74
CA ASN A 62 -10.68 -2.66 0.37
C ASN A 62 -11.81 -3.64 -0.03
N ASN A 63 -11.56 -4.47 -1.06
CA ASN A 63 -12.52 -5.40 -1.65
C ASN A 63 -12.34 -6.85 -1.15
N GLY A 64 -11.70 -7.03 0.00
CA GLY A 64 -11.40 -8.35 0.58
C GLY A 64 -12.60 -9.11 1.14
N GLN A 65 -13.77 -8.48 1.17
CA GLN A 65 -15.07 -9.04 1.52
C GLN A 65 -16.07 -8.79 0.38
N GLY A 66 -16.95 -9.75 0.16
CA GLY A 66 -18.14 -9.61 -0.67
C GLY A 66 -19.38 -10.21 0.01
N ALA A 67 -20.51 -10.11 -0.65
CA ALA A 67 -21.73 -10.82 -0.26
C ALA A 67 -21.81 -12.18 -0.96
N ALA A 68 -22.21 -13.23 -0.25
CA ALA A 68 -22.36 -14.57 -0.85
C ALA A 68 -23.39 -14.59 -1.99
N THR A 69 -24.45 -13.81 -1.83
CA THR A 69 -25.52 -13.57 -2.81
C THR A 69 -26.03 -12.15 -2.66
N ALA A 70 -26.72 -11.61 -3.68
CA ALA A 70 -27.35 -10.30 -3.60
C ALA A 70 -28.34 -10.26 -2.41
N GLY A 71 -28.10 -9.36 -1.45
CA GLY A 71 -28.91 -9.24 -0.22
C GLY A 71 -28.52 -10.17 0.92
N ALA A 72 -27.44 -10.96 0.80
CA ALA A 72 -26.94 -11.77 1.90
C ALA A 72 -26.47 -10.90 3.07
N LYS A 73 -26.86 -11.27 4.30
CA LYS A 73 -26.36 -10.66 5.54
C LYS A 73 -24.98 -11.19 5.96
N GLN A 74 -24.53 -12.30 5.35
CA GLN A 74 -23.25 -12.91 5.64
C GLN A 74 -22.20 -12.47 4.63
N SER A 75 -21.10 -11.96 5.17
CA SER A 75 -19.90 -11.64 4.43
C SER A 75 -19.12 -12.90 4.06
N VAL A 76 -18.60 -12.93 2.84
CA VAL A 76 -17.64 -13.95 2.39
C VAL A 76 -16.31 -13.29 2.08
N GLY A 77 -15.20 -13.99 2.35
CA GLY A 77 -13.88 -13.54 1.94
C GLY A 77 -13.72 -13.66 0.42
N VAL A 78 -13.21 -12.61 -0.22
CA VAL A 78 -12.99 -12.58 -1.67
C VAL A 78 -11.49 -12.62 -1.93
N LEU A 79 -11.05 -13.72 -2.54
CA LEU A 79 -9.69 -13.85 -3.10
C LEU A 79 -9.62 -13.19 -4.48
N ALA A 80 -8.40 -12.90 -4.93
CA ALA A 80 -8.16 -12.16 -6.16
C ALA A 80 -8.90 -10.82 -6.24
N SER A 81 -8.88 -10.11 -5.11
CA SER A 81 -9.52 -8.80 -4.93
C SER A 81 -8.52 -7.64 -4.93
N ILE A 82 -7.24 -7.89 -5.24
CA ILE A 82 -6.22 -6.83 -5.35
C ILE A 82 -6.62 -5.88 -6.48
N THR A 83 -6.78 -4.61 -6.14
CA THR A 83 -7.25 -3.59 -7.09
C THR A 83 -6.14 -3.14 -8.03
N GLU A 84 -6.52 -2.55 -9.16
CA GLU A 84 -5.56 -1.79 -9.97
C GLU A 84 -5.19 -0.49 -9.23
N PRO A 85 -3.91 -0.05 -9.22
CA PRO A 85 -2.72 -0.70 -9.79
C PRO A 85 -1.90 -1.53 -8.79
N GLY A 86 -2.49 -1.92 -7.66
CA GLY A 86 -1.85 -2.77 -6.65
C GLY A 86 -1.48 -4.17 -7.14
N HIS A 87 -1.94 -4.60 -8.31
CA HIS A 87 -1.50 -5.85 -8.95
C HIS A 87 -0.36 -5.66 -9.98
N ALA A 88 0.24 -4.47 -10.10
CA ALA A 88 1.49 -4.28 -10.84
C ALA A 88 2.62 -5.12 -10.21
N ASP A 89 3.61 -5.52 -11.00
CA ASP A 89 4.59 -6.52 -10.58
C ASP A 89 5.67 -5.94 -9.67
N ALA A 90 6.24 -4.82 -10.09
CA ALA A 90 7.39 -4.22 -9.46
C ALA A 90 7.02 -3.39 -8.21
N CYS A 91 5.76 -2.96 -8.09
CA CYS A 91 5.30 -2.15 -6.95
C CYS A 91 5.26 -2.94 -5.64
N ILE A 92 5.26 -2.21 -4.51
CA ILE A 92 5.06 -2.74 -3.16
C ILE A 92 3.59 -2.55 -2.79
N THR A 93 2.85 -3.64 -2.76
CA THR A 93 1.42 -3.66 -2.45
C THR A 93 1.20 -3.96 -0.98
N VAL A 94 0.43 -3.12 -0.32
CA VAL A 94 0.29 -3.13 1.14
C VAL A 94 -1.13 -3.47 1.56
N GLY A 95 -1.29 -4.58 2.29
CA GLY A 95 -2.53 -4.93 2.97
C GLY A 95 -2.64 -4.31 4.37
N SER A 96 -3.84 -4.38 4.95
CA SER A 96 -4.16 -3.75 6.23
C SER A 96 -4.26 -4.78 7.35
N THR A 97 -3.83 -4.37 8.55
CA THR A 97 -3.98 -5.10 9.81
C THR A 97 -4.54 -4.19 10.90
N HIS A 98 -4.99 -4.82 11.97
CA HIS A 98 -5.33 -4.12 13.21
C HIS A 98 -4.11 -3.39 13.80
N ARG A 99 -4.28 -2.17 14.32
CA ARG A 99 -3.19 -1.35 14.87
C ARG A 99 -2.50 -1.91 16.12
N ASP A 100 -3.26 -2.36 17.11
CA ASP A 100 -2.68 -2.70 18.43
C ASP A 100 -2.25 -4.17 18.56
N ALA A 101 -3.02 -5.12 18.04
CA ALA A 101 -2.71 -6.55 18.14
C ALA A 101 -2.83 -7.28 16.79
N PRO A 102 -1.95 -6.97 15.81
CA PRO A 102 -1.98 -7.59 14.48
C PRO A 102 -1.77 -9.11 14.51
N HIS A 103 -1.11 -9.65 15.53
CA HIS A 103 -0.93 -11.10 15.72
C HIS A 103 -2.19 -11.81 16.23
N VAL A 104 -3.06 -11.10 16.97
CA VAL A 104 -4.34 -11.63 17.47
C VAL A 104 -5.42 -11.42 16.43
N PHE A 105 -5.69 -10.17 16.07
CA PHE A 105 -6.78 -9.79 15.18
C PHE A 105 -6.47 -10.10 13.70
N GLY A 106 -5.19 -10.13 13.32
CA GLY A 106 -4.77 -10.53 11.99
C GLY A 106 -4.99 -9.44 10.93
N ILE A 107 -5.25 -9.93 9.72
CA ILE A 107 -5.48 -9.11 8.53
C ILE A 107 -6.89 -8.54 8.57
N SER A 108 -7.02 -7.25 8.25
CA SER A 108 -8.31 -6.58 8.15
C SER A 108 -9.23 -7.31 7.19
N TRP A 109 -10.47 -7.52 7.59
CA TRP A 109 -11.43 -8.28 6.78
C TRP A 109 -11.68 -7.62 5.41
N THR A 110 -11.68 -6.28 5.35
CA THR A 110 -11.81 -5.48 4.13
C THR A 110 -10.56 -5.52 3.26
N SER A 111 -9.37 -5.79 3.81
CA SER A 111 -8.13 -5.77 3.04
C SER A 111 -8.23 -6.75 1.88
N SER A 112 -8.04 -6.24 0.66
CA SER A 112 -7.97 -7.05 -0.54
C SER A 112 -6.89 -8.12 -0.41
N LYS A 113 -7.18 -9.29 -0.98
CA LYS A 113 -6.39 -10.51 -0.84
C LYS A 113 -6.02 -11.01 -2.23
N GLY A 114 -4.82 -11.57 -2.35
CA GLY A 114 -4.38 -12.23 -3.55
C GLY A 114 -5.03 -13.60 -3.77
N PRO A 115 -4.44 -14.42 -4.66
CA PRO A 115 -3.41 -14.01 -5.62
C PRO A 115 -3.93 -12.92 -6.56
N THR A 116 -3.10 -12.32 -7.40
CA THR A 116 -3.62 -11.60 -8.58
C THR A 116 -4.36 -12.59 -9.50
N LEU A 117 -5.15 -12.13 -10.47
CA LEU A 117 -5.90 -13.04 -11.37
C LEU A 117 -4.99 -13.95 -12.22
N ASP A 118 -3.72 -13.60 -12.40
CA ASP A 118 -2.68 -14.42 -13.05
C ASP A 118 -1.86 -15.27 -12.07
N GLY A 119 -2.20 -15.28 -10.77
CA GLY A 119 -1.61 -16.19 -9.78
C GLY A 119 -0.42 -15.65 -8.97
N ARG A 120 0.02 -14.41 -9.21
CA ARG A 120 1.14 -13.82 -8.46
C ARG A 120 0.76 -13.53 -7.01
N ALA A 121 1.74 -13.64 -6.12
CA ALA A 121 1.55 -13.39 -4.70
C ALA A 121 1.45 -11.88 -4.43
N LYS A 122 0.27 -11.45 -3.97
CA LYS A 122 -0.02 -10.11 -3.47
C LYS A 122 -0.99 -10.23 -2.28
N PRO A 123 -1.02 -9.29 -1.32
CA PRO A 123 -0.10 -8.16 -1.16
C PRO A 123 1.34 -8.62 -0.86
N ASP A 124 2.31 -7.71 -0.97
CA ASP A 124 3.71 -8.03 -0.66
C ASP A 124 3.95 -8.06 0.86
N VAL A 125 3.38 -7.09 1.58
CA VAL A 125 3.45 -6.96 3.04
C VAL A 125 2.15 -6.40 3.58
N VAL A 126 2.01 -6.42 4.90
CA VAL A 126 0.91 -5.74 5.60
C VAL A 126 1.43 -4.74 6.63
N ALA A 127 0.61 -3.74 6.93
CA ALA A 127 0.89 -2.72 7.94
C ALA A 127 -0.38 -2.34 8.70
N PRO A 128 -0.26 -1.64 9.85
CA PRO A 128 -1.42 -1.10 10.57
C PRO A 128 -2.27 -0.20 9.67
N GLY A 129 -3.56 -0.53 9.55
CA GLY A 129 -4.50 0.22 8.72
C GLY A 129 -5.89 0.38 9.33
N GLU A 130 -6.18 -0.24 10.48
CA GLU A 130 -7.44 -0.03 11.21
C GLU A 130 -7.31 1.03 12.30
N TRP A 131 -8.31 1.90 12.41
CA TRP A 131 -8.43 2.96 13.41
C TRP A 131 -7.16 3.80 13.56
N ILE A 132 -6.58 4.16 12.42
CA ILE A 132 -5.38 4.98 12.37
C ILE A 132 -5.79 6.44 12.56
N CYS A 133 -5.34 7.03 13.65
CA CYS A 133 -5.48 8.45 13.92
C CYS A 133 -4.45 9.23 13.09
N SER A 134 -4.92 10.11 12.21
CA SER A 134 -4.04 10.95 11.38
C SER A 134 -4.65 12.33 11.17
N ALA A 135 -3.87 13.23 10.57
CA ALA A 135 -4.31 14.58 10.25
C ALA A 135 -5.55 14.55 9.34
N ALA A 136 -6.60 15.21 9.79
CA ALA A 136 -7.87 15.34 9.07
C ALA A 136 -8.01 16.76 8.54
N THR A 137 -8.25 16.90 7.24
CA THR A 137 -8.46 18.19 6.57
C THR A 137 -9.63 18.08 5.60
N GLY A 138 -10.19 19.23 5.19
CA GLY A 138 -11.28 19.28 4.20
C GLY A 138 -12.46 18.38 4.57
N LEU A 139 -12.84 17.51 3.63
CA LEU A 139 -13.97 16.58 3.80
C LEU A 139 -13.81 15.62 4.98
N PHE A 140 -12.59 15.18 5.30
CA PHE A 140 -12.36 14.28 6.44
C PHE A 140 -12.58 14.98 7.78
N ARG A 141 -12.22 16.27 7.85
CA ARG A 141 -12.51 17.11 9.02
C ARG A 141 -14.02 17.32 9.17
N THR A 142 -14.72 17.60 8.07
CA THR A 142 -16.19 17.74 8.04
C THR A 142 -16.90 16.45 8.43
N ALA A 143 -16.46 15.30 7.89
CA ALA A 143 -17.04 14.00 8.22
C ALA A 143 -16.85 13.61 9.69
N ALA A 144 -15.80 14.12 10.33
CA ALA A 144 -15.55 13.94 11.75
C ALA A 144 -16.30 14.96 12.64
N GLY A 145 -17.12 15.84 12.07
CA GLY A 145 -17.91 16.84 12.81
C GLY A 145 -17.07 17.96 13.43
N MET A 146 -15.86 18.20 12.91
CA MET A 146 -14.89 19.17 13.44
C MET A 146 -14.91 20.54 12.73
N ASP A 147 -15.99 20.82 12.04
CA ASP A 147 -16.30 22.03 11.28
C ASP A 147 -16.99 23.12 12.14
N GLY A 148 -17.26 22.83 13.41
CA GLY A 148 -17.69 23.80 14.42
C GLY A 148 -16.56 24.70 14.96
N THR A 149 -16.95 25.88 15.46
CA THR A 149 -16.14 27.02 15.96
C THR A 149 -15.25 26.70 17.17
N SER A 150 -14.36 25.71 17.06
CA SER A 150 -13.27 25.56 18.01
C SER A 150 -12.19 26.60 17.69
N ALA A 151 -11.72 27.30 18.72
CA ALA A 151 -10.75 28.39 18.62
C ALA A 151 -9.36 27.97 18.08
N ASP A 152 -9.19 26.69 17.73
CA ASP A 152 -7.95 26.09 17.26
C ASP A 152 -8.16 25.48 15.87
N ALA A 153 -8.37 26.35 14.88
CA ALA A 153 -8.65 25.98 13.49
C ALA A 153 -7.42 25.44 12.73
N THR A 154 -6.34 25.06 13.42
CA THR A 154 -5.01 24.93 12.81
C THR A 154 -4.58 23.48 12.55
N LEU A 155 -5.08 22.48 13.30
CA LEU A 155 -4.84 21.06 13.01
C LEU A 155 -5.87 20.16 13.71
N THR A 156 -6.59 19.36 12.94
CA THR A 156 -7.55 18.36 13.45
C THR A 156 -7.08 16.95 13.15
N TYR A 157 -7.40 15.99 14.01
CA TYR A 157 -7.08 14.57 13.84
C TYR A 157 -8.37 13.74 13.82
N ALA A 158 -8.43 12.75 12.94
CA ALA A 158 -9.55 11.81 12.87
C ALA A 158 -9.03 10.38 12.67
N GLU A 159 -9.82 9.41 13.12
CA GLU A 159 -9.55 7.99 12.92
C GLU A 159 -10.20 7.49 11.64
N HIS A 160 -9.41 6.84 10.79
CA HIS A 160 -9.89 6.18 9.59
C HIS A 160 -9.31 4.77 9.48
N SER A 161 -10.00 3.90 8.74
CA SER A 161 -9.60 2.52 8.51
C SER A 161 -9.53 2.20 7.03
N GLY A 162 -8.51 1.46 6.61
CA GLY A 162 -8.35 0.95 5.27
C GLY A 162 -6.90 0.74 4.86
N THR A 163 -6.71 0.04 3.74
CA THR A 163 -5.37 -0.14 3.14
C THR A 163 -4.73 1.19 2.73
N SER A 164 -5.53 2.23 2.48
CA SER A 164 -5.09 3.61 2.26
C SER A 164 -4.29 4.19 3.44
N MET A 165 -4.50 3.70 4.67
CA MET A 165 -3.74 4.08 5.87
C MET A 165 -2.52 3.17 6.09
N ALA A 166 -2.57 1.92 5.63
CA ALA A 166 -1.44 1.00 5.70
C ALA A 166 -0.31 1.34 4.71
N ALA A 167 -0.65 1.73 3.48
CA ALA A 167 0.33 2.13 2.46
C ALA A 167 1.30 3.28 2.89
N PRO A 168 0.82 4.40 3.50
CA PRO A 168 1.70 5.46 3.95
C PRO A 168 2.55 5.06 5.16
N HIS A 169 2.11 4.10 5.99
CA HIS A 169 2.97 3.53 7.04
C HIS A 169 4.22 2.86 6.43
N VAL A 170 4.03 2.00 5.42
CA VAL A 170 5.16 1.36 4.73
C VAL A 170 6.01 2.40 4.00
N SER A 171 5.39 3.40 3.38
CA SER A 171 6.12 4.50 2.73
C SER A 171 7.02 5.27 3.71
N GLY A 172 6.54 5.52 4.93
CA GLY A 172 7.32 6.14 6.00
C GLY A 172 8.51 5.27 6.44
N VAL A 173 8.30 3.96 6.59
CA VAL A 173 9.38 3.00 6.89
C VAL A 173 10.45 3.03 5.81
N LEU A 174 10.05 2.97 4.54
CA LEU A 174 10.98 3.00 3.41
C LEU A 174 11.73 4.33 3.29
N ALA A 175 11.05 5.46 3.55
CA ALA A 175 11.71 6.76 3.58
C ALA A 175 12.76 6.86 4.69
N GLY A 176 12.45 6.36 5.88
CA GLY A 176 13.42 6.27 6.99
C GLY A 176 14.58 5.32 6.69
N PHE A 177 14.29 4.19 6.04
CA PHE A 177 15.31 3.24 5.56
C PHE A 177 16.27 3.89 4.56
N LEU A 178 15.75 4.51 3.50
CA LEU A 178 16.59 5.18 2.50
C LEU A 178 17.37 6.38 3.07
N SER A 179 16.82 7.07 4.07
CA SER A 179 17.54 8.15 4.76
C SER A 179 18.72 7.60 5.58
N SER A 180 18.57 6.40 6.15
CA SER A 180 19.61 5.75 6.95
C SER A 180 20.63 4.99 6.09
N ARG A 181 20.18 4.45 4.95
CA ARG A 181 20.96 3.64 4.01
C ARG A 181 20.83 4.19 2.57
N PRO A 182 21.45 5.34 2.26
CA PRO A 182 21.36 5.96 0.93
C PRO A 182 21.90 5.10 -0.21
N GLU A 183 22.74 4.09 0.07
CA GLU A 183 23.27 3.13 -0.89
C GLU A 183 22.20 2.25 -1.57
N TYR A 184 20.96 2.27 -1.06
CA TYR A 184 19.80 1.61 -1.65
C TYR A 184 18.93 2.53 -2.53
N ILE A 185 19.22 3.82 -2.58
CA ILE A 185 18.51 4.75 -3.47
C ILE A 185 18.72 4.31 -4.92
N GLY A 186 17.64 4.21 -5.70
CA GLY A 186 17.68 3.72 -7.07
C GLY A 186 17.67 2.19 -7.22
N ARG A 187 17.55 1.43 -6.10
CA ARG A 187 17.57 -0.05 -6.10
C ARG A 187 16.25 -0.64 -5.57
N PRO A 188 15.10 -0.32 -6.17
CA PRO A 188 13.79 -0.65 -5.59
C PRO A 188 13.52 -2.14 -5.48
N ALA A 189 14.02 -2.97 -6.42
CA ALA A 189 13.89 -4.42 -6.35
C ALA A 189 14.59 -5.01 -5.12
N GLU A 190 15.78 -4.50 -4.77
CA GLU A 190 16.53 -4.94 -3.59
C GLU A 190 15.86 -4.47 -2.31
N VAL A 191 15.36 -3.23 -2.28
CA VAL A 191 14.59 -2.71 -1.15
C VAL A 191 13.32 -3.52 -0.94
N LYS A 192 12.58 -3.86 -2.00
CA LYS A 192 11.39 -4.73 -1.93
C LYS A 192 11.74 -6.12 -1.41
N SER A 193 12.85 -6.70 -1.86
CA SER A 193 13.33 -7.99 -1.36
C SER A 193 13.70 -7.93 0.12
N LEU A 194 14.43 -6.90 0.55
CA LEU A 194 14.78 -6.71 1.95
C LEU A 194 13.53 -6.51 2.83
N LEU A 195 12.60 -5.65 2.39
CA LEU A 195 11.32 -5.41 3.07
C LEU A 195 10.54 -6.70 3.29
N THR A 196 10.40 -7.52 2.24
CA THR A 196 9.66 -8.80 2.32
C THR A 196 10.40 -9.84 3.16
N ASN A 197 11.72 -9.95 3.06
CA ASN A 197 12.51 -10.92 3.83
C ASN A 197 12.61 -10.58 5.33
N THR A 198 12.41 -9.31 5.70
CA THR A 198 12.50 -8.84 7.09
C THR A 198 11.14 -8.65 7.75
N ALA A 199 10.04 -8.85 7.03
CA ALA A 199 8.69 -8.80 7.58
C ALA A 199 8.48 -9.88 8.66
N THR A 200 7.62 -9.57 9.62
CA THR A 200 7.24 -10.48 10.71
C THR A 200 6.01 -11.28 10.31
N ASP A 201 6.18 -12.61 10.20
CA ASP A 201 5.09 -13.53 9.86
C ASP A 201 4.00 -13.54 10.95
N LEU A 202 2.75 -13.36 10.54
CA LEU A 202 1.58 -13.38 11.42
C LEU A 202 0.90 -14.75 11.51
N GLY A 203 1.44 -15.78 10.84
CA GLY A 203 0.86 -17.14 10.80
C GLY A 203 -0.48 -17.21 10.08
N ARG A 204 -0.65 -16.40 9.03
CA ARG A 204 -1.85 -16.31 8.18
C ARG A 204 -1.57 -16.77 6.75
N ASP A 205 -2.61 -16.89 5.95
CA ASP A 205 -2.47 -17.25 4.54
C ASP A 205 -1.62 -16.22 3.77
N ARG A 206 -0.71 -16.69 2.90
CA ARG A 206 0.22 -15.81 2.16
C ARG A 206 -0.49 -14.84 1.23
N PHE A 207 -1.65 -15.19 0.68
CA PHE A 207 -2.45 -14.27 -0.13
C PHE A 207 -3.18 -13.22 0.70
N ALA A 208 -3.25 -13.37 2.02
CA ALA A 208 -3.79 -12.35 2.92
C ALA A 208 -2.69 -11.46 3.54
N GLN A 209 -1.60 -12.07 4.05
CA GLN A 209 -0.55 -11.33 4.78
C GLN A 209 0.68 -10.97 3.95
N GLY A 210 0.83 -11.54 2.75
CA GLY A 210 2.08 -11.45 1.99
C GLY A 210 3.25 -12.08 2.77
N ALA A 211 4.38 -11.37 2.82
CA ALA A 211 5.51 -11.78 3.63
C ALA A 211 5.28 -11.62 5.14
N GLY A 212 4.36 -10.74 5.55
CA GLY A 212 4.01 -10.47 6.93
C GLY A 212 3.91 -8.98 7.25
N LEU A 213 3.87 -8.67 8.55
CA LEU A 213 3.84 -7.31 9.06
C LEU A 213 5.19 -6.61 8.85
N VAL A 214 5.17 -5.39 8.33
CA VAL A 214 6.38 -4.57 8.17
C VAL A 214 7.11 -4.38 9.51
N ASP A 215 8.44 -4.55 9.50
CA ASP A 215 9.31 -4.38 10.66
C ASP A 215 10.52 -3.51 10.30
N ALA A 216 10.44 -2.23 10.65
CA ALA A 216 11.48 -1.24 10.33
C ALA A 216 12.81 -1.55 11.04
N MET A 217 12.78 -2.04 12.28
CA MET A 217 13.98 -2.31 13.07
C MET A 217 14.72 -3.51 12.50
N ARG A 218 13.99 -4.57 12.17
CA ARG A 218 14.56 -5.76 11.54
C ARG A 218 15.12 -5.43 10.16
N MET A 219 14.43 -4.61 9.38
CA MET A 219 14.90 -4.13 8.08
C MET A 219 16.23 -3.37 8.18
N LEU A 220 16.37 -2.45 9.14
CA LEU A 220 17.60 -1.66 9.35
C LEU A 220 18.78 -2.50 9.89
N SER A 221 18.50 -3.57 10.63
CA SER A 221 19.54 -4.45 11.20
C SER A 221 20.08 -5.49 10.22
N ASN A 222 19.32 -5.83 9.17
CA ASN A 222 19.68 -6.86 8.18
C ASN A 222 20.08 -6.29 6.81
N SER A 223 20.32 -4.97 6.75
CA SER A 223 20.82 -4.25 5.57
C SER A 223 22.32 -4.00 5.62
#